data_AF-A0A1I2N6S9-F1
#
_entry.id   AF-A0A1I2N6S9-F1
#
_cell.length_a   1.000
_cell.length_b   1.000
_cell.length_c   1.000
_cell.angle_alpha   90.00
_cell.angle_beta   90.00
_cell.angle_gamma   90.00
#
_symmetry.space_group_name_H-M   'P 1'
#
loop_
_entity.id
_entity.type
_entity.pdbx_description
1 polymer ?
#
loop_
_entity_poly.entity_id
_entity_poly.type
_entity_poly.pdbx_seq_one_letter_code
_entity_poly.pdbx_strand_id
1 'polypeptide(L)'
;MKNLESFYRLVFALLLVFSLSTACSNDDDVDEVDDVTDDLTDDINGSDDGNGNGDGNGEPDPDAAAVFVLIDEESIDNGNEPNDFSETDVNDDISEIGQREVLAYFNENTGEEITLYTGQTGDEAWFVLKEIPSSWDEAGPNESGARNFMEAGPGLGQDESEDLLDEVPDVTPLRATGLSMLTGQTIIAVVYDSDISINYDPLVGNLQGENLGVVAFEVLNVTERTDGSDSDLPSVNIRILEYAAVEALGLNLFSNAPTPESSSEPEDTTPPETIPDIELSPAE
;
A
#
# COMPACT_ATOMS: atom_id res chain seq x y z
N MET A 1 41.24 11.94 -39.18
CA MET A 1 42.39 12.68 -38.62
C MET A 1 42.16 12.75 -37.11
N LYS A 2 42.57 11.73 -36.35
CA LYS A 2 43.84 11.60 -35.61
C LYS A 2 44.06 12.68 -34.53
N ASN A 3 43.89 12.20 -33.28
CA ASN A 3 44.64 12.48 -32.04
C ASN A 3 44.44 13.88 -31.41
N LEU A 4 44.30 14.03 -30.09
CA LEU A 4 45.19 13.53 -29.03
C LEU A 4 44.46 13.69 -27.66
N GLU A 5 44.10 12.60 -26.96
CA GLU A 5 44.70 12.10 -25.68
C GLU A 5 44.69 13.08 -24.49
N SER A 6 43.96 12.81 -23.40
CA SER A 6 44.27 11.89 -22.27
C SER A 6 44.87 12.66 -21.07
N PHE A 7 44.75 12.09 -19.86
CA PHE A 7 45.12 12.56 -18.50
C PHE A 7 43.99 13.29 -17.72
N TYR A 8 43.50 12.85 -16.56
CA TYR A 8 44.05 11.99 -15.50
C TYR A 8 42.92 11.23 -14.76
N ARG A 9 43.01 9.89 -14.69
CA ARG A 9 42.46 9.05 -13.62
C ARG A 9 43.66 8.28 -13.03
N LEU A 10 43.97 8.41 -11.74
CA LEU A 10 44.71 7.41 -10.95
C LEU A 10 44.67 7.77 -9.45
N VAL A 11 43.89 7.04 -8.63
CA VAL A 11 44.32 6.02 -7.62
C VAL A 11 44.96 6.60 -6.36
N PHE A 12 44.37 6.30 -5.19
CA PHE A 12 45.11 5.64 -4.09
C PHE A 12 44.15 5.03 -3.06
N ALA A 13 44.19 3.70 -2.96
CA ALA A 13 43.73 2.92 -1.80
C ALA A 13 44.97 2.26 -1.21
N LEU A 14 45.24 2.41 0.10
CA LEU A 14 45.91 1.39 0.93
C LEU A 14 45.88 1.72 2.44
N LEU A 15 45.44 0.71 3.20
CA LEU A 15 45.68 0.31 4.61
C LEU A 15 46.58 1.17 5.52
N LEU A 16 46.19 1.29 6.81
CA LEU A 16 46.87 0.55 7.90
C LEU A 16 46.06 0.50 9.21
N VAL A 17 46.01 -0.70 9.79
CA VAL A 17 45.52 -1.06 11.14
C VAL A 17 46.68 -0.95 12.14
N PHE A 18 46.37 -0.54 13.39
CA PHE A 18 46.99 -0.86 14.70
C PHE A 18 47.24 0.37 15.59
N SER A 19 46.62 0.42 16.77
CA SER A 19 47.35 0.31 18.04
C SER A 19 46.40 0.11 19.22
N LEU A 20 46.78 -0.85 20.08
CA LEU A 20 46.13 -1.24 21.32
C LEU A 20 46.58 -0.35 22.49
N SER A 21 45.76 -0.40 23.54
CA SER A 21 46.09 -0.28 24.97
C SER A 21 46.27 1.10 25.60
N THR A 22 45.43 1.38 26.60
CA THR A 22 45.91 1.68 27.96
C THR A 22 44.85 1.18 28.95
N ALA A 23 45.27 0.25 29.81
CA ALA A 23 44.56 -0.19 30.99
C ALA A 23 44.76 0.82 32.12
N CYS A 24 43.73 1.03 32.93
CA CYS A 24 43.88 1.48 34.31
C CYS A 24 43.04 0.57 35.20
N SER A 25 43.75 -0.25 35.97
CA SER A 25 43.25 -1.01 37.12
C SER A 25 42.74 -0.06 38.21
N ASN A 26 41.72 -0.49 38.94
CA ASN A 26 41.69 -0.39 40.41
C ASN A 26 40.91 -1.60 40.92
N ASP A 27 41.64 -2.46 41.64
CA ASP A 27 41.12 -3.45 42.56
C ASP A 27 40.44 -2.74 43.74
N ASP A 28 39.30 -3.26 44.19
CA ASP A 28 38.88 -3.22 45.60
C ASP A 28 37.97 -4.43 45.86
N ASP A 29 38.62 -5.45 46.42
CA ASP A 29 38.19 -6.45 47.42
C ASP A 29 36.73 -6.93 47.55
N VAL A 30 36.61 -8.26 47.33
CA VAL A 30 36.07 -9.32 48.21
C VAL A 30 34.67 -9.16 48.84
N ASP A 31 33.73 -10.00 48.41
CA ASP A 31 33.12 -11.02 49.28
C ASP A 31 32.41 -12.12 48.46
N GLU A 32 32.82 -13.37 48.69
CA GLU A 32 32.13 -14.59 48.24
C GLU A 32 30.86 -14.81 49.07
N VAL A 33 29.72 -15.09 48.42
CA VAL A 33 28.73 -16.01 48.98
C VAL A 33 28.00 -16.79 47.88
N ASP A 34 28.26 -18.10 47.91
CA ASP A 34 27.51 -19.29 47.49
C ASP A 34 26.49 -19.25 46.32
N ASP A 35 26.85 -20.10 45.36
CA ASP A 35 26.04 -20.96 44.50
C ASP A 35 24.75 -21.49 45.13
N VAL A 36 23.60 -21.17 44.51
CA VAL A 36 22.48 -22.12 44.39
C VAL A 36 21.81 -21.90 43.02
N THR A 37 22.13 -22.76 42.07
CA THR A 37 21.20 -23.12 41.00
C THR A 37 19.99 -23.83 41.60
N ASP A 38 18.78 -23.34 41.38
CA ASP A 38 17.64 -24.24 41.24
C ASP A 38 16.60 -23.69 40.25
N ASP A 39 16.29 -24.55 39.31
CA ASP A 39 15.36 -24.48 38.21
C ASP A 39 13.95 -24.79 38.74
N LEU A 40 12.99 -23.87 38.60
CA LEU A 40 11.56 -24.22 38.66
C LEU A 40 10.76 -23.36 37.68
N THR A 41 10.19 -24.07 36.71
CA THR A 41 9.15 -23.72 35.74
C THR A 41 7.79 -23.34 36.34
N ASP A 42 7.00 -22.62 35.53
CA ASP A 42 5.53 -22.50 35.50
C ASP A 42 4.78 -21.87 36.70
N ASP A 43 4.16 -20.70 36.48
CA ASP A 43 2.69 -20.56 36.31
C ASP A 43 2.21 -19.08 36.36
N ILE A 44 1.54 -18.67 35.28
CA ILE A 44 0.22 -17.99 35.20
C ILE A 44 -0.11 -16.72 36.03
N ASN A 45 -0.58 -15.70 35.28
CA ASN A 45 -1.44 -14.55 35.59
C ASN A 45 -0.95 -13.43 36.51
N GLY A 46 -0.69 -12.27 35.89
CA GLY A 46 -0.76 -10.96 36.52
C GLY A 46 -1.34 -9.95 35.54
N SER A 47 -2.60 -9.59 35.75
CA SER A 47 -3.23 -8.35 35.24
C SER A 47 -2.34 -7.16 35.56
N ASP A 48 -2.10 -6.25 34.61
CA ASP A 48 -1.67 -4.89 34.94
C ASP A 48 -2.39 -3.87 34.06
N ASP A 49 -3.23 -3.08 34.74
CA ASP A 49 -3.85 -1.86 34.24
C ASP A 49 -2.77 -0.79 34.12
N GLY A 50 -2.21 -0.63 32.92
CA GLY A 50 -1.20 0.39 32.62
C GLY A 50 -1.75 1.54 31.80
N ASN A 51 -2.29 2.56 32.47
CA ASN A 51 -2.47 3.90 31.90
C ASN A 51 -1.11 4.46 31.42
N GLY A 52 -0.83 4.33 30.12
CA GLY A 52 0.37 4.80 29.47
C GLY A 52 0.09 6.02 28.60
N ASN A 53 0.18 7.21 29.20
CA ASN A 53 0.43 8.44 28.47
C ASN A 53 1.85 8.32 27.90
N GLY A 54 1.98 7.83 26.66
CA GLY A 54 3.25 7.49 26.02
C GLY A 54 3.67 8.55 25.01
N ASP A 55 4.76 9.24 25.30
CA ASP A 55 5.48 10.10 24.38
C ASP A 55 5.75 9.37 23.05
N GLY A 56 5.38 10.02 21.94
CA GLY A 56 5.36 9.47 20.58
C GLY A 56 6.74 9.18 19.97
N ASN A 57 7.44 8.19 20.53
CA ASN A 57 8.63 7.56 19.93
C ASN A 57 8.51 6.04 20.06
N GLY A 58 7.35 5.47 19.69
CA GLY A 58 7.28 4.04 19.41
C GLY A 58 8.22 3.74 18.24
N GLU A 59 9.14 2.80 18.43
CA GLU A 59 9.88 2.21 17.32
C GLU A 59 8.85 1.72 16.29
N PRO A 60 9.02 2.01 14.98
CA PRO A 60 8.04 1.60 13.98
C PRO A 60 7.84 0.09 14.09
N ASP A 61 6.58 -0.33 14.16
CA ASP A 61 6.22 -1.74 14.21
C ASP A 61 6.81 -2.43 12.98
N PRO A 62 7.77 -3.36 13.15
CA PRO A 62 8.42 -4.02 12.01
C PRO A 62 7.45 -4.87 11.19
N ASP A 63 6.26 -5.18 11.74
CA ASP A 63 5.20 -5.93 11.06
C ASP A 63 4.13 -5.01 10.45
N ALA A 64 4.31 -3.68 10.51
CA ALA A 64 3.38 -2.74 9.88
C ALA A 64 3.37 -2.89 8.36
N ALA A 65 2.17 -3.03 7.80
CA ALA A 65 1.94 -3.21 6.38
C ALA A 65 0.74 -2.38 5.89
N ALA A 66 0.80 -1.95 4.63
CA ALA A 66 -0.30 -1.32 3.92
C ALA A 66 -1.03 -2.35 3.04
N VAL A 67 -2.34 -2.18 2.87
CA VAL A 67 -3.14 -2.96 1.92
C VAL A 67 -2.99 -2.32 0.55
N PHE A 68 -2.62 -3.13 -0.43
CA PHE A 68 -2.50 -2.69 -1.82
C PHE A 68 -3.86 -2.69 -2.51
N VAL A 69 -4.24 -1.54 -3.08
CA VAL A 69 -5.53 -1.29 -3.75
C VAL A 69 -5.28 -0.66 -5.12
N LEU A 70 -6.18 -0.88 -6.07
CA LEU A 70 -6.25 -0.15 -7.33
C LEU A 70 -7.51 0.74 -7.28
N ILE A 71 -7.39 1.97 -7.76
CA ILE A 71 -8.49 2.94 -7.81
C ILE A 71 -8.58 3.46 -9.25
N ASP A 72 -9.77 3.61 -9.80
CA ASP A 72 -9.96 4.23 -11.12
C ASP A 72 -10.77 5.54 -11.04
N GLU A 73 -11.14 6.03 -12.23
CA GLU A 73 -11.69 7.38 -12.45
C GLU A 73 -12.99 7.64 -11.69
N GLU A 74 -13.81 6.60 -11.44
CA GLU A 74 -15.09 6.71 -10.72
C GLU A 74 -14.93 7.08 -9.23
N SER A 75 -13.69 7.12 -8.72
CA SER A 75 -13.38 7.59 -7.35
C SER A 75 -12.47 8.81 -7.30
N ILE A 76 -11.36 8.78 -8.05
CA ILE A 76 -10.38 9.87 -8.07
C ILE A 76 -10.11 10.24 -9.52
N ASP A 77 -10.75 11.33 -9.94
CA ASP A 77 -10.50 12.00 -11.22
C ASP A 77 -10.90 13.49 -11.10
N ASN A 78 -10.50 14.30 -12.08
CA ASN A 78 -10.87 15.70 -12.15
C ASN A 78 -12.35 15.92 -12.40
N GLY A 79 -12.93 16.90 -11.71
CA GLY A 79 -14.33 17.30 -11.87
C GLY A 79 -15.34 16.31 -11.27
N ASN A 80 -14.87 15.23 -10.64
CA ASN A 80 -15.73 14.27 -9.97
C ASN A 80 -16.12 14.74 -8.56
N GLU A 81 -17.41 14.62 -8.27
CA GLU A 81 -17.92 14.79 -6.91
C GLU A 81 -17.32 13.71 -5.98
N PRO A 82 -17.16 13.98 -4.67
CA PRO A 82 -17.57 15.20 -3.98
C PRO A 82 -16.46 16.26 -3.86
N ASN A 83 -15.26 16.00 -4.40
CA ASN A 83 -14.10 16.86 -4.17
C ASN A 83 -13.86 17.86 -5.31
N ASP A 84 -14.41 17.61 -6.50
CA ASP A 84 -14.24 18.45 -7.69
C ASP A 84 -12.77 18.77 -7.99
N PHE A 85 -11.90 17.75 -7.95
CA PHE A 85 -10.46 17.91 -8.19
C PHE A 85 -10.20 18.60 -9.54
N SER A 86 -9.16 19.41 -9.63
CA SER A 86 -8.67 19.92 -10.93
C SER A 86 -7.77 18.89 -11.61
N GLU A 87 -7.56 19.05 -12.93
CA GLU A 87 -6.60 18.23 -13.72
C GLU A 87 -5.25 18.11 -12.98
N THR A 88 -4.73 19.23 -12.48
CA THR A 88 -3.44 19.26 -11.76
C THR A 88 -3.49 18.68 -10.35
N ASP A 89 -4.65 18.62 -9.70
CA ASP A 89 -4.78 18.03 -8.35
C ASP A 89 -4.57 16.50 -8.39
N VAL A 90 -4.98 15.89 -9.49
CA VAL A 90 -4.91 14.44 -9.72
C VAL A 90 -3.90 14.06 -10.81
N ASN A 91 -3.01 14.97 -11.20
CA ASN A 91 -1.96 14.73 -12.19
C ASN A 91 -2.46 14.32 -13.60
N ASP A 92 -3.70 14.64 -13.96
CA ASP A 92 -4.25 14.37 -15.31
C ASP A 92 -3.39 15.03 -16.41
N ASP A 93 -2.82 16.21 -16.13
CA ASP A 93 -1.95 16.92 -17.08
C ASP A 93 -0.61 16.21 -17.38
N ILE A 94 -0.26 15.21 -16.58
CA ILE A 94 0.93 14.35 -16.74
C ILE A 94 0.57 12.85 -16.71
N SER A 95 -0.71 12.51 -16.94
CA SER A 95 -1.17 11.13 -17.06
C SER A 95 -0.44 10.43 -18.19
N GLU A 96 0.11 9.25 -17.89
CA GLU A 96 0.76 8.37 -18.87
C GLU A 96 0.82 6.93 -18.35
N ILE A 97 1.04 5.98 -19.25
CA ILE A 97 1.30 4.58 -18.89
C ILE A 97 2.52 4.51 -17.97
N GLY A 98 2.36 3.91 -16.79
CA GLY A 98 3.45 3.75 -15.83
C GLY A 98 3.76 4.97 -14.97
N GLN A 99 2.94 6.02 -15.02
CA GLN A 99 3.03 7.15 -14.09
C GLN A 99 2.84 6.68 -12.64
N ARG A 100 3.78 7.05 -11.75
CA ARG A 100 3.79 6.68 -10.33
C ARG A 100 4.16 7.84 -9.42
N GLU A 101 4.13 9.07 -9.93
CA GLU A 101 4.22 10.26 -9.07
C GLU A 101 3.01 10.33 -8.13
N VAL A 102 3.22 10.82 -6.91
CA VAL A 102 2.13 11.00 -5.94
C VAL A 102 1.17 12.06 -6.47
N LEU A 103 -0.14 11.83 -6.36
CA LEU A 103 -1.13 12.84 -6.76
C LEU A 103 -0.91 14.15 -6.01
N ALA A 104 -0.87 15.28 -6.72
CA ALA A 104 -0.50 16.57 -6.15
C ALA A 104 -1.34 16.95 -4.92
N TYR A 105 -2.65 16.80 -5.00
CA TYR A 105 -3.55 17.09 -3.87
C TYR A 105 -3.24 16.23 -2.65
N PHE A 106 -3.00 14.93 -2.84
CA PHE A 106 -2.69 14.02 -1.74
C PHE A 106 -1.34 14.36 -1.09
N ASN A 107 -0.35 14.76 -1.89
CA ASN A 107 0.95 15.18 -1.39
C ASN A 107 0.90 16.51 -0.63
N GLU A 108 0.04 17.45 -1.04
CA GLU A 108 -0.07 18.77 -0.41
C GLU A 108 -0.99 18.80 0.82
N ASN A 109 -1.87 17.82 0.98
CA ASN A 109 -2.93 17.78 2.00
C ASN A 109 -2.80 16.58 2.97
N THR A 110 -1.57 16.13 3.25
CA THR A 110 -1.31 15.09 4.26
C THR A 110 -1.99 15.42 5.60
N GLY A 111 -2.74 14.46 6.13
CA GLY A 111 -3.48 14.57 7.38
C GLY A 111 -4.89 15.12 7.23
N GLU A 112 -5.30 15.61 6.06
CA GLU A 112 -6.67 16.01 5.80
C GLU A 112 -7.60 14.78 5.70
N GLU A 113 -8.85 14.96 6.13
CA GLU A 113 -9.90 13.97 6.01
C GLU A 113 -10.83 14.37 4.86
N ILE A 114 -10.96 13.50 3.86
CA ILE A 114 -11.82 13.73 2.69
C ILE A 114 -12.77 12.55 2.48
N THR A 115 -13.77 12.74 1.65
CA THR A 115 -14.70 11.68 1.24
C THR A 115 -14.46 11.35 -0.21
N LEU A 116 -14.38 10.07 -0.54
CA LEU A 116 -14.33 9.57 -1.91
C LEU A 116 -15.63 8.82 -2.21
N TYR A 117 -16.19 9.03 -3.38
CA TYR A 117 -17.18 8.11 -3.93
C TYR A 117 -16.46 6.91 -4.53
N THR A 118 -17.15 5.77 -4.65
CA THR A 118 -16.52 4.51 -5.09
C THR A 118 -17.28 3.90 -6.27
N GLY A 119 -17.86 4.74 -7.12
CA GLY A 119 -18.64 4.31 -8.27
C GLY A 119 -20.00 3.68 -7.92
N GLN A 120 -20.41 2.73 -8.74
CA GLN A 120 -21.73 2.09 -8.73
C GLN A 120 -21.58 0.57 -8.94
N THR A 121 -22.61 -0.21 -8.62
CA THR A 121 -22.61 -1.64 -8.97
C THR A 121 -22.47 -1.82 -10.49
N GLY A 122 -21.39 -2.48 -10.91
CA GLY A 122 -21.04 -2.72 -12.31
C GLY A 122 -20.13 -1.67 -12.94
N ASP A 123 -19.76 -0.67 -12.15
CA ASP A 123 -18.86 0.44 -12.46
C ASP A 123 -18.13 0.80 -11.15
N GLU A 124 -17.52 -0.22 -10.54
CA GLU A 124 -16.88 -0.09 -9.24
C GLU A 124 -15.58 0.69 -9.37
N ALA A 125 -15.28 1.56 -8.41
CA ALA A 125 -14.07 2.36 -8.54
C ALA A 125 -12.83 1.80 -7.82
N TRP A 126 -13.01 0.83 -6.92
CA TRP A 126 -11.96 0.30 -6.06
C TRP A 126 -11.80 -1.20 -6.29
N PHE A 127 -10.58 -1.65 -6.47
CA PHE A 127 -10.26 -3.04 -6.77
C PHE A 127 -9.09 -3.52 -5.93
N VAL A 128 -9.02 -4.84 -5.72
CA VAL A 128 -7.87 -5.49 -5.09
C VAL A 128 -7.42 -6.69 -5.89
N LEU A 129 -6.14 -7.01 -5.76
CA LEU A 129 -5.58 -8.28 -6.20
C LEU A 129 -5.60 -9.25 -5.02
N LYS A 130 -6.13 -10.45 -5.24
CA LYS A 130 -6.12 -11.52 -4.22
C LYS A 130 -4.86 -12.39 -4.32
N GLU A 131 -4.16 -12.34 -5.45
CA GLU A 131 -2.88 -12.98 -5.72
C GLU A 131 -2.06 -12.09 -6.67
N ILE A 132 -0.72 -12.11 -6.52
CA ILE A 132 0.18 -11.46 -7.46
C ILE A 132 0.57 -12.45 -8.56
N PRO A 133 0.43 -12.08 -9.85
CA PRO A 133 0.90 -12.92 -10.93
C PRO A 133 2.42 -13.15 -10.84
N SER A 134 2.87 -14.40 -10.87
CA SER A 134 4.31 -14.73 -10.82
C SER A 134 5.14 -14.14 -11.97
N SER A 135 4.51 -13.70 -13.06
CA SER A 135 5.19 -12.95 -14.12
C SER A 135 5.70 -11.58 -13.65
N TRP A 136 5.12 -11.02 -12.59
CA TRP A 136 5.50 -9.73 -12.04
C TRP A 136 6.78 -9.81 -11.19
N ASP A 137 7.12 -10.98 -10.65
CA ASP A 137 8.38 -11.22 -9.92
C ASP A 137 9.60 -11.00 -10.82
N GLU A 138 9.48 -11.36 -12.11
CA GLU A 138 10.53 -11.20 -13.11
C GLU A 138 10.58 -9.78 -13.70
N ALA A 139 9.57 -8.95 -13.39
CA ALA A 139 9.33 -7.64 -13.97
C ALA A 139 9.93 -6.49 -13.13
N GLY A 140 10.96 -6.71 -12.32
CA GLY A 140 11.64 -5.62 -11.65
C GLY A 140 12.70 -6.07 -10.65
N PRO A 141 13.46 -5.13 -10.06
CA PRO A 141 14.60 -5.50 -9.24
C PRO A 141 14.18 -6.07 -7.88
N ASN A 142 12.91 -5.92 -7.49
CA ASN A 142 12.40 -6.40 -6.22
C ASN A 142 12.04 -7.89 -6.32
N GLU A 143 12.18 -8.60 -5.21
CA GLU A 143 11.74 -9.99 -5.08
C GLU A 143 10.21 -10.10 -4.89
N SER A 144 9.50 -8.97 -4.83
CA SER A 144 8.04 -8.89 -4.70
C SER A 144 7.41 -8.38 -5.99
N GLY A 145 6.51 -9.16 -6.59
CA GLY A 145 5.81 -8.78 -7.82
C GLY A 145 4.91 -7.56 -7.62
N ALA A 146 4.28 -7.41 -6.45
CA ALA A 146 3.51 -6.22 -6.11
C ALA A 146 4.36 -4.95 -6.12
N ARG A 147 5.59 -5.03 -5.59
CA ARG A 147 6.53 -3.91 -5.63
C ARG A 147 6.97 -3.57 -7.04
N ASN A 148 7.22 -4.58 -7.86
CA ASN A 148 7.54 -4.38 -9.27
C ASN A 148 6.39 -3.68 -10.03
N PHE A 149 5.13 -3.95 -9.69
CA PHE A 149 3.98 -3.24 -10.25
C PHE A 149 3.87 -1.78 -9.75
N MET A 150 4.05 -1.56 -8.44
CA MET A 150 4.05 -0.21 -7.84
C MET A 150 5.13 0.69 -8.43
N GLU A 151 6.28 0.12 -8.83
CA GLU A 151 7.39 0.84 -9.45
C GLU A 151 7.30 0.89 -10.99
N ALA A 152 6.20 0.39 -11.58
CA ALA A 152 5.99 0.29 -13.02
C ALA A 152 7.16 -0.39 -13.75
N GLY A 153 7.53 -1.60 -13.34
CA GLY A 153 8.64 -2.35 -13.96
C GLY A 153 8.38 -2.84 -15.40
N PRO A 154 9.34 -3.53 -16.05
CA PRO A 154 9.19 -4.06 -17.41
C PRO A 154 7.86 -4.79 -17.68
N GLY A 155 7.06 -4.30 -18.63
CA GLY A 155 5.76 -4.89 -18.97
C GLY A 155 4.62 -4.52 -18.01
N LEU A 156 4.90 -3.72 -16.96
CA LEU A 156 3.97 -3.19 -15.96
C LEU A 156 3.87 -1.65 -16.01
N GLY A 157 4.33 -1.04 -17.10
CA GLY A 157 4.30 0.40 -17.35
C GLY A 157 5.66 0.98 -17.78
N GLN A 158 6.79 0.30 -17.49
CA GLN A 158 8.11 0.80 -17.91
C GLN A 158 8.19 0.93 -19.43
N ASP A 159 8.69 2.08 -19.89
CA ASP A 159 8.84 2.39 -21.32
C ASP A 159 7.51 2.20 -22.10
N GLU A 160 6.38 2.53 -21.47
CA GLU A 160 5.01 2.41 -22.02
C GLU A 160 4.59 0.95 -22.32
N SER A 161 5.25 -0.05 -21.73
CA SER A 161 4.96 -1.47 -21.95
C SER A 161 4.01 -2.04 -20.90
N GLU A 162 2.92 -2.67 -21.35
CA GLU A 162 1.85 -3.21 -20.51
C GLU A 162 1.53 -4.67 -20.82
N ASP A 163 2.50 -5.41 -21.37
CA ASP A 163 2.34 -6.78 -21.85
C ASP A 163 1.92 -7.77 -20.73
N LEU A 164 2.08 -7.40 -19.45
CA LEU A 164 1.74 -8.20 -18.27
C LEU A 164 0.48 -7.73 -17.54
N LEU A 165 -0.23 -6.74 -18.09
CA LEU A 165 -1.39 -6.10 -17.47
C LEU A 165 -2.72 -6.45 -18.16
N ASP A 166 -2.70 -7.30 -19.20
CA ASP A 166 -3.90 -7.87 -19.80
C ASP A 166 -4.30 -9.20 -19.14
N GLU A 167 -5.60 -9.43 -18.99
CA GLU A 167 -6.20 -10.62 -18.35
C GLU A 167 -5.58 -11.01 -16.99
N VAL A 168 -5.33 -10.02 -16.12
CA VAL A 168 -4.77 -10.23 -14.78
C VAL A 168 -5.77 -10.98 -13.90
N PRO A 169 -5.41 -12.14 -13.32
CA PRO A 169 -6.35 -12.95 -12.52
C PRO A 169 -6.75 -12.28 -11.21
N ASP A 170 -7.96 -12.57 -10.76
CA ASP A 170 -8.47 -12.23 -9.43
C ASP A 170 -8.42 -10.73 -9.06
N VAL A 171 -8.42 -9.85 -10.06
CA VAL A 171 -8.74 -8.42 -9.89
C VAL A 171 -10.20 -8.34 -9.45
N THR A 172 -10.41 -8.04 -8.18
CA THR A 172 -11.71 -8.14 -7.52
C THR A 172 -12.26 -6.74 -7.23
N PRO A 173 -13.37 -6.33 -7.86
CA PRO A 173 -14.03 -5.06 -7.55
C PRO A 173 -14.62 -5.10 -6.14
N LEU A 174 -14.46 -4.00 -5.40
CA LEU A 174 -14.94 -3.85 -4.04
C LEU A 174 -16.29 -3.13 -4.02
N ARG A 175 -17.27 -3.81 -3.43
CA ARG A 175 -18.59 -3.25 -3.11
C ARG A 175 -18.72 -3.01 -1.61
N ALA A 176 -19.90 -2.66 -1.10
CA ALA A 176 -20.10 -2.19 0.27
C ALA A 176 -19.49 -3.10 1.35
N THR A 177 -19.62 -4.42 1.20
CA THR A 177 -19.04 -5.36 2.16
C THR A 177 -17.50 -5.29 2.13
N GLY A 178 -16.89 -5.35 0.94
CA GLY A 178 -15.43 -5.29 0.78
C GLY A 178 -14.84 -3.96 1.22
N LEU A 179 -15.46 -2.84 0.85
CA LEU A 179 -15.08 -1.50 1.29
C LEU A 179 -15.12 -1.39 2.82
N SER A 180 -16.19 -1.90 3.45
CA SER A 180 -16.33 -1.84 4.92
C SER A 180 -15.23 -2.60 5.64
N MET A 181 -14.76 -3.72 5.09
CA MET A 181 -13.67 -4.52 5.64
C MET A 181 -12.32 -3.78 5.64
N LEU A 182 -12.15 -2.74 4.81
CA LEU A 182 -10.95 -1.90 4.82
C LEU A 182 -10.94 -0.85 5.96
N THR A 183 -12.03 -0.72 6.73
CA THR A 183 -12.10 0.28 7.81
C THR A 183 -10.97 0.08 8.84
N GLY A 184 -10.22 1.16 9.10
CA GLY A 184 -9.05 1.17 9.99
C GLY A 184 -7.77 0.64 9.34
N GLN A 185 -7.75 0.38 8.03
CA GLN A 185 -6.55 -0.06 7.32
C GLN A 185 -5.84 1.10 6.65
N THR A 186 -4.51 1.01 6.65
CA THR A 186 -3.64 1.84 5.84
C THR A 186 -3.62 1.29 4.42
N ILE A 187 -3.93 2.13 3.45
CA ILE A 187 -4.00 1.82 2.03
C ILE A 187 -2.85 2.51 1.30
N ILE A 188 -2.29 1.80 0.32
CA ILE A 188 -1.46 2.36 -0.74
C ILE A 188 -2.06 1.94 -2.07
N ALA A 189 -2.20 2.88 -3.00
CA ALA A 189 -2.91 2.62 -4.25
C ALA A 189 -2.22 3.19 -5.48
N VAL A 190 -2.42 2.51 -6.60
CA VAL A 190 -2.24 3.05 -7.95
C VAL A 190 -3.59 3.56 -8.44
N VAL A 191 -3.59 4.77 -8.98
CA VAL A 191 -4.79 5.46 -9.49
C VAL A 191 -4.75 5.47 -11.01
N TYR A 192 -5.80 4.95 -11.62
CA TYR A 192 -6.00 4.89 -13.07
C TYR A 192 -6.76 6.11 -13.55
N ASP A 193 -6.44 6.52 -14.78
CA ASP A 193 -7.08 7.64 -15.48
C ASP A 193 -8.32 7.21 -16.28
N SER A 194 -8.63 5.91 -16.28
CA SER A 194 -9.82 5.37 -16.95
C SER A 194 -10.29 4.11 -16.23
N ASP A 195 -11.53 3.71 -16.51
CA ASP A 195 -12.16 2.50 -15.97
C ASP A 195 -11.28 1.24 -16.05
N ILE A 196 -11.19 0.51 -14.93
CA ILE A 196 -10.63 -0.85 -14.92
C ILE A 196 -11.71 -1.84 -15.41
N SER A 197 -11.42 -2.50 -16.53
CA SER A 197 -12.37 -3.46 -17.13
C SER A 197 -12.28 -4.85 -16.49
N ILE A 198 -13.41 -5.39 -16.03
CA ILE A 198 -13.51 -6.73 -15.42
C ILE A 198 -14.31 -7.70 -16.28
N ASN A 199 -13.74 -8.89 -16.50
CA ASN A 199 -14.49 -10.08 -16.92
C ASN A 199 -14.75 -10.95 -15.69
N TYR A 200 -15.97 -11.49 -15.54
CA TYR A 200 -16.40 -12.21 -14.33
C TYR A 200 -16.37 -13.74 -14.47
N ASP A 201 -16.16 -14.29 -15.67
CA ASP A 201 -16.08 -15.73 -15.93
C ASP A 201 -15.07 -16.04 -17.05
N PRO A 202 -13.77 -16.30 -16.73
CA PRO A 202 -13.16 -16.25 -15.39
C PRO A 202 -13.00 -14.81 -14.85
N LEU A 203 -12.84 -14.66 -13.53
CA LEU A 203 -12.55 -13.35 -12.92
C LEU A 203 -11.15 -12.87 -13.31
N VAL A 204 -11.09 -11.92 -14.25
CA VAL A 204 -9.85 -11.28 -14.70
C VAL A 204 -10.09 -9.79 -14.94
N GLY A 205 -9.09 -8.96 -14.67
CA GLY A 205 -9.10 -7.54 -14.97
C GLY A 205 -8.12 -7.18 -16.08
N ASN A 206 -8.45 -6.17 -16.88
CA ASN A 206 -7.49 -5.47 -17.72
C ASN A 206 -7.00 -4.24 -16.94
N LEU A 207 -5.71 -4.25 -16.63
CA LEU A 207 -5.01 -3.23 -15.86
C LEU A 207 -4.14 -2.34 -16.76
N GLN A 208 -4.39 -2.33 -18.07
CA GLN A 208 -3.73 -1.48 -19.05
C GLN A 208 -4.41 -0.11 -19.09
N GLY A 209 -3.64 0.94 -19.39
CA GLY A 209 -4.12 2.30 -19.48
C GLY A 209 -3.19 3.29 -18.82
N GLU A 210 -3.52 4.57 -19.01
CA GLU A 210 -2.80 5.66 -18.37
C GLU A 210 -3.09 5.67 -16.87
N ASN A 211 -2.11 6.11 -16.09
CA ASN A 211 -2.22 6.23 -14.65
C ASN A 211 -2.12 7.70 -14.27
N LEU A 212 -2.96 8.11 -13.32
CA LEU A 212 -2.85 9.41 -12.67
C LEU A 212 -1.65 9.42 -11.71
N GLY A 213 -1.38 8.28 -11.05
CA GLY A 213 -0.23 8.13 -10.17
C GLY A 213 -0.52 7.25 -8.97
N VAL A 214 -0.06 7.68 -7.80
CA VAL A 214 -0.18 6.90 -6.55
C VAL A 214 -0.65 7.75 -5.37
N VAL A 215 -1.31 7.10 -4.41
CA VAL A 215 -1.80 7.73 -3.18
C VAL A 215 -1.62 6.81 -1.98
N ALA A 216 -1.62 7.39 -0.78
CA ALA A 216 -1.67 6.65 0.47
C ALA A 216 -2.62 7.32 1.47
N PHE A 217 -3.42 6.53 2.17
CA PHE A 217 -4.41 7.03 3.11
C PHE A 217 -4.84 5.95 4.12
N GLU A 218 -5.50 6.35 5.21
CA GLU A 218 -6.19 5.45 6.14
C GLU A 218 -7.70 5.51 5.88
N VAL A 219 -8.38 4.36 5.79
CA VAL A 219 -9.83 4.32 5.72
C VAL A 219 -10.42 4.52 7.10
N LEU A 220 -11.20 5.59 7.30
CA LEU A 220 -11.78 5.92 8.61
C LEU A 220 -13.17 5.32 8.79
N ASN A 221 -14.01 5.41 7.76
CA ASN A 221 -15.34 4.81 7.75
C ASN A 221 -15.88 4.65 6.32
N VAL A 222 -16.90 3.80 6.20
CA VAL A 222 -17.67 3.56 4.98
C VAL A 222 -19.14 3.83 5.28
N THR A 223 -19.77 4.67 4.47
CA THR A 223 -21.14 5.16 4.68
C THR A 223 -21.98 4.97 3.43
N GLU A 224 -23.13 4.30 3.58
CA GLU A 224 -24.14 4.15 2.52
C GLU A 224 -24.49 5.50 1.89
N ARG A 225 -24.48 5.56 0.56
CA ARG A 225 -24.96 6.73 -0.17
C ARG A 225 -26.47 6.66 -0.32
N THR A 226 -27.13 7.77 -0.01
CA THR A 226 -28.60 7.91 -0.11
C THR A 226 -29.01 9.12 -0.94
N ASP A 227 -28.04 9.81 -1.52
CA ASP A 227 -28.17 11.04 -2.28
C ASP A 227 -28.09 10.84 -3.80
N GLY A 228 -27.80 9.62 -4.28
CA GLY A 228 -27.80 9.27 -5.70
C GLY A 228 -28.66 8.05 -6.06
N SER A 229 -28.13 7.16 -6.90
CA SER A 229 -28.83 5.98 -7.43
C SER A 229 -29.01 4.88 -6.37
N ASP A 230 -29.98 3.99 -6.57
CA ASP A 230 -30.09 2.76 -5.76
C ASP A 230 -28.87 1.82 -5.95
N SER A 231 -28.14 1.99 -7.06
CA SER A 231 -26.91 1.26 -7.41
C SER A 231 -25.62 1.95 -6.96
N ASP A 232 -25.70 3.14 -6.37
CA ASP A 232 -24.49 3.85 -5.92
C ASP A 232 -23.84 3.07 -4.78
N LEU A 233 -22.52 2.88 -4.89
CA LEU A 233 -21.75 2.26 -3.83
C LEU A 233 -21.47 3.25 -2.70
N PRO A 234 -21.15 2.76 -1.48
CA PRO A 234 -20.88 3.62 -0.34
C PRO A 234 -19.79 4.66 -0.60
N SER A 235 -19.91 5.79 0.08
CA SER A 235 -18.81 6.74 0.20
C SER A 235 -17.80 6.24 1.24
N VAL A 236 -16.53 6.52 1.01
CA VAL A 236 -15.44 6.18 1.93
C VAL A 236 -14.82 7.47 2.45
N ASN A 237 -14.82 7.64 3.77
CA ASN A 237 -14.09 8.73 4.41
C ASN A 237 -12.68 8.24 4.74
N ILE A 238 -11.69 8.99 4.28
CA ILE A 238 -10.27 8.66 4.41
C ILE A 238 -9.53 9.78 5.13
N ARG A 239 -8.37 9.45 5.70
CA ARG A 239 -7.35 10.42 6.10
C ARG A 239 -6.12 10.26 5.23
N ILE A 240 -5.72 11.32 4.54
CA ILE A 240 -4.56 11.32 3.67
C ILE A 240 -3.29 11.10 4.50
N LEU A 241 -2.39 10.24 4.04
CA LEU A 241 -1.13 9.92 4.69
C LEU A 241 0.05 10.34 3.82
N GLU A 242 1.21 10.52 4.45
CA GLU A 242 2.47 10.77 3.75
C GLU A 242 2.87 9.52 2.95
N TYR A 243 2.83 9.60 1.62
CA TYR A 243 3.10 8.45 0.74
C TYR A 243 4.41 7.74 1.06
N ALA A 244 5.52 8.48 1.18
CA ALA A 244 6.84 7.92 1.44
C ALA A 244 6.93 7.14 2.78
N ALA A 245 6.10 7.50 3.77
CA ALA A 245 6.05 6.78 5.03
C ALA A 245 5.31 5.43 4.89
N VAL A 246 4.26 5.40 4.08
CA VAL A 246 3.46 4.20 3.82
C VAL A 246 4.16 3.26 2.84
N GLU A 247 4.82 3.81 1.81
CA GLU A 247 5.62 3.05 0.84
C GLU A 247 6.71 2.21 1.52
N ALA A 248 7.27 2.68 2.64
CA ALA A 248 8.30 1.99 3.40
C ALA A 248 7.79 0.77 4.22
N LEU A 249 6.47 0.57 4.32
CA LEU A 249 5.86 -0.53 5.08
C LEU A 249 5.90 -1.87 4.31
N GLY A 250 5.50 -2.97 4.95
CA GLY A 250 5.14 -4.18 4.20
C GLY A 250 3.95 -3.92 3.25
N LEU A 251 3.79 -4.74 2.21
CA LEU A 251 2.57 -4.74 1.39
C LEU A 251 1.77 -6.00 1.65
N ASN A 252 0.45 -5.85 1.79
CA ASN A 252 -0.49 -6.95 1.95
C ASN A 252 -1.56 -6.92 0.86
N LEU A 253 -1.98 -8.12 0.46
CA LEU A 253 -3.17 -8.36 -0.36
C LEU A 253 -4.38 -8.58 0.54
N PHE A 254 -5.54 -8.15 0.04
CA PHE A 254 -6.83 -8.43 0.66
C PHE A 254 -7.38 -9.77 0.16
N SER A 255 -6.88 -10.85 0.77
CA SER A 255 -7.04 -12.23 0.27
C SER A 255 -8.47 -12.78 0.37
N ASN A 256 -9.29 -12.31 1.32
CA ASN A 256 -10.70 -12.73 1.46
C ASN A 256 -11.70 -11.66 0.97
N ALA A 257 -11.29 -10.76 0.07
CA ALA A 257 -12.20 -9.81 -0.56
C ALA A 257 -13.42 -10.54 -1.16
N PRO A 258 -14.67 -10.09 -0.87
CA PRO A 258 -15.87 -10.66 -1.45
C PRO A 258 -15.82 -10.61 -2.97
N THR A 259 -15.98 -11.77 -3.62
CA THR A 259 -15.95 -11.86 -5.07
C THR A 259 -17.38 -11.77 -5.63
N PRO A 260 -17.71 -10.73 -6.41
CA PRO A 260 -19.01 -10.64 -7.08
C PRO A 260 -19.20 -11.74 -8.15
N GLU A 261 -20.43 -12.18 -8.34
CA GLU A 261 -20.79 -13.20 -9.34
C GLU A 261 -20.87 -12.62 -10.76
N SER A 262 -21.18 -11.33 -10.87
CA SER A 262 -21.23 -10.57 -12.12
C SER A 262 -21.13 -9.07 -11.86
N SER A 263 -21.12 -8.28 -12.94
CA SER A 263 -21.20 -6.82 -12.88
C SER A 263 -22.49 -6.27 -12.25
N SER A 264 -23.47 -7.11 -11.91
CA SER A 264 -24.71 -6.63 -11.26
C SER A 264 -25.08 -7.38 -10.00
N GLU A 265 -24.43 -8.50 -9.71
CA GLU A 265 -24.85 -9.41 -8.63
C GLU A 265 -23.65 -9.87 -7.81
N PRO A 266 -23.74 -9.85 -6.47
CA PRO A 266 -24.78 -9.19 -5.68
C PRO A 266 -24.64 -7.66 -5.74
N GLU A 267 -25.73 -6.89 -5.76
CA GLU A 267 -25.66 -5.42 -5.83
C GLU A 267 -24.76 -4.79 -4.73
N ASP A 268 -24.86 -5.30 -3.49
CA ASP A 268 -23.99 -4.97 -2.34
C ASP A 268 -23.69 -3.47 -2.15
N THR A 269 -24.73 -2.65 -2.05
CA THR A 269 -24.63 -1.18 -1.89
C THR A 269 -24.73 -0.69 -0.45
N THR A 270 -25.27 -1.50 0.47
CA THR A 270 -25.42 -1.13 1.88
C THR A 270 -24.32 -1.76 2.74
N PRO A 271 -23.51 -0.99 3.49
CA PRO A 271 -22.54 -1.52 4.44
C PRO A 271 -23.19 -2.47 5.47
N PRO A 272 -22.60 -3.65 5.74
CA PRO A 272 -23.19 -4.61 6.66
C PRO A 272 -23.16 -4.12 8.12
N GLU A 273 -24.20 -4.42 8.91
CA GLU A 273 -24.22 -4.11 10.35
C GLU A 273 -23.08 -4.78 11.13
N THR A 274 -22.61 -5.94 10.65
CA THR A 274 -21.44 -6.65 11.18
C THR A 274 -20.43 -6.82 10.06
N ILE A 275 -19.31 -6.11 10.19
CA ILE A 275 -18.21 -6.15 9.23
C ILE A 275 -17.44 -7.46 9.43
N PRO A 276 -17.29 -8.31 8.39
CA PRO A 276 -16.44 -9.50 8.46
C PRO A 276 -14.98 -9.13 8.73
N ASP A 277 -14.22 -10.03 9.35
CA ASP A 277 -12.79 -9.81 9.56
C ASP A 277 -12.04 -9.86 8.21
N ILE A 278 -11.16 -8.88 8.00
CA ILE A 278 -10.25 -8.85 6.85
C ILE A 278 -9.13 -9.87 7.03
N GLU A 279 -8.83 -10.63 5.98
CA GLU A 279 -7.68 -11.53 5.89
C GLU A 279 -6.64 -10.92 4.96
N LEU A 280 -5.49 -10.57 5.56
CA LEU A 280 -4.35 -9.99 4.87
C LEU A 280 -3.25 -11.03 4.71
N SER A 281 -2.63 -11.06 3.53
CA SER A 281 -1.45 -11.87 3.24
C SER A 281 -0.35 -11.01 2.63
N PRO A 282 0.93 -11.28 2.92
CA PRO A 282 2.03 -10.57 2.27
C PRO A 282 1.90 -10.59 0.73
N ALA A 283 2.15 -9.45 0.11
CA ALA A 283 2.13 -9.27 -1.35
C ALA A 283 3.52 -9.57 -1.94
N GLU A 284 4.02 -10.78 -1.65
CA GLU A 284 5.27 -11.31 -2.23
C GLU A 284 5.01 -11.72 -3.68
#